data_AF-R0JY53-F1
#
_entry.id   AF-R0JY53-F1
#
_cell.length_a   1.000
_cell.length_b   1.000
_cell.length_c   1.000
_cell.angle_alpha   90.00
_cell.angle_beta   90.00
_cell.angle_gamma   90.00
#
_symmetry.space_group_name_H-M   'P 1'
#
loop_
_entity.id
_entity.type
_entity.pdbx_description
1 polymer ?
#
loop_
_entity_poly.entity_id
_entity_poly.type
_entity_poly.pdbx_seq_one_letter_code
_entity_poly.pdbx_strand_id
1 'polypeptide(L)'
;MARQATAHRRGGTHKVRDEDRTDSVYDTYNYKELLDATKERRLYRKDMKKVEMAWALKRNDEAKRRTERDNLNALRRKQEEARKEEERIAAEKQELINARQRKKLEKKRKRERDESVSDDTLSDTEIEAERETRDEYKREAIGQALSDSSWDSTSTESLPNSIDHLAPLCTLRLLEWPYETLPCTIPSSSPFHFQPRTLPYVPLRLVTTLTKQKLFLPGHKYPPAIPPDYVPMLSQPVRAAAHRGQLSGLLRKATIETGVQWALRTLIQPSTAHMYFLPCAANSTKSLADVYQKWEVESSKARRVRGRSEACANDRDVRVGQRKRIKTGLVAEVYEACKWRPAAVGYVPAFLDFGAVCTQREEGPKTLDNLRYVRFPGCDVPHYYFWVRDAE
;
A
#
# COMPACT_ATOMS: atom_id res chain seq x y z
N MET A 1 -53.88 70.22 41.12
CA MET A 1 -53.23 69.29 40.16
C MET A 1 -51.85 68.94 40.69
N ALA A 2 -51.61 67.68 41.05
CA ALA A 2 -50.32 67.20 41.57
C ALA A 2 -49.41 66.77 40.40
N ARG A 3 -48.17 67.25 40.38
CA ARG A 3 -47.15 66.88 39.37
C ARG A 3 -46.65 65.45 39.66
N GLN A 4 -46.85 64.53 38.73
CA GLN A 4 -46.28 63.18 38.81
C GLN A 4 -44.76 63.22 38.61
N ALA A 5 -44.03 62.53 39.48
CA ALA A 5 -42.58 62.35 39.40
C ALA A 5 -42.21 61.42 38.23
N THR A 6 -41.19 61.81 37.47
CA THR A 6 -40.62 61.02 36.36
C THR A 6 -39.93 59.76 36.87
N ALA A 7 -40.31 58.61 36.34
CA ALA A 7 -39.71 57.32 36.68
C ALA A 7 -38.26 57.23 36.11
N HIS A 8 -37.27 57.16 37.00
CA HIS A 8 -35.88 56.91 36.61
C HIS A 8 -35.72 55.47 36.09
N ARG A 9 -35.41 55.32 34.79
CA ARG A 9 -34.98 54.03 34.20
C ARG A 9 -33.64 53.60 34.80
N ARG A 10 -33.67 52.71 35.81
CA ARG A 10 -32.50 51.98 36.30
C ARG A 10 -32.15 50.89 35.28
N GLY A 11 -31.39 51.23 34.25
CA GLY A 11 -31.00 50.29 33.19
C GLY A 11 -29.73 50.68 32.43
N GLY A 12 -28.86 51.49 33.02
CA GLY A 12 -27.58 51.84 32.41
C GLY A 12 -26.64 50.63 32.42
N THR A 13 -26.37 50.05 31.25
CA THR A 13 -25.31 49.06 31.07
C THR A 13 -23.99 49.75 31.40
N HIS A 14 -23.40 49.43 32.55
CA HIS A 14 -22.10 49.97 32.97
C HIS A 14 -21.04 49.49 31.97
N LYS A 15 -20.75 50.33 30.96
CA LYS A 15 -19.61 50.14 30.05
C LYS A 15 -18.32 50.26 30.86
N VAL A 16 -17.29 49.55 30.43
CA VAL A 16 -15.94 49.73 30.99
C VAL A 16 -15.56 51.20 30.76
N ARG A 17 -14.97 51.86 31.77
CA ARG A 17 -14.54 53.26 31.63
C ARG A 17 -13.54 53.35 30.48
N ASP A 18 -13.55 54.46 29.76
CA ASP A 18 -12.71 54.62 28.57
C ASP A 18 -11.20 54.50 28.88
N GLU A 19 -10.80 54.85 30.10
CA GLU A 19 -9.44 54.70 30.66
C GLU A 19 -9.02 53.23 30.84
N ASP A 20 -9.97 52.30 30.99
CA ASP A 20 -9.74 50.89 31.32
C ASP A 20 -9.98 49.94 30.14
N ARG A 21 -10.14 50.48 28.92
CA ARG A 21 -10.40 49.69 27.71
C ARG A 21 -9.19 48.85 27.33
N THR A 22 -9.47 47.63 26.87
CA THR A 22 -8.47 46.64 26.46
C THR A 22 -8.24 46.64 24.95
N ASP A 23 -8.91 47.50 24.19
CA ASP A 23 -8.92 47.54 22.71
C ASP A 23 -9.18 46.16 22.10
N SER A 24 -10.08 45.41 22.74
CA SER A 24 -10.41 44.05 22.34
C SER A 24 -11.93 43.86 22.29
N VAL A 25 -12.36 42.73 21.72
CA VAL A 25 -13.79 42.39 21.60
C VAL A 25 -14.47 42.31 22.98
N TYR A 26 -13.70 42.18 24.06
CA TYR A 26 -14.20 42.08 25.44
C TYR A 26 -14.63 43.41 26.05
N ASP A 27 -14.31 44.56 25.45
CA ASP A 27 -14.72 45.88 25.97
C ASP A 27 -16.21 46.16 25.74
N THR A 28 -16.82 45.51 24.74
CA THR A 28 -18.25 45.60 24.45
C THR A 28 -19.10 44.66 25.30
N TYR A 29 -18.46 43.71 26.00
CA TYR A 29 -19.17 42.65 26.73
C TYR A 29 -19.77 43.15 28.04
N ASN A 30 -20.92 42.58 28.38
CA ASN A 30 -21.56 42.76 29.68
C ASN A 30 -20.83 41.93 30.75
N TYR A 31 -21.04 42.25 32.03
CA TYR A 31 -20.38 41.55 33.14
C TYR A 31 -20.68 40.03 33.14
N LYS A 32 -21.92 39.64 32.82
CA LYS A 32 -22.30 38.22 32.70
C LYS A 32 -21.51 37.51 31.59
N GLU A 33 -21.39 38.13 30.43
CA GLU A 33 -20.67 37.58 29.27
C GLU A 33 -19.18 37.43 29.56
N LEU A 34 -18.57 38.39 30.25
CA LEU A 34 -17.17 38.28 30.71
C LEU A 34 -16.98 37.19 31.75
N LEU A 35 -17.93 37.05 32.68
CA LEU A 35 -17.91 36.01 33.71
C LEU A 35 -18.01 34.62 33.10
N ASP A 36 -18.91 34.44 32.14
CA ASP A 36 -19.11 33.16 31.46
C ASP A 36 -17.89 32.79 30.61
N ALA A 37 -17.35 33.75 29.83
CA ALA A 37 -16.15 33.55 29.02
C ALA A 37 -14.89 33.26 29.87
N THR A 38 -14.73 33.91 31.03
CA THR A 38 -13.60 33.64 31.94
C THR A 38 -13.72 32.28 32.63
N LYS A 39 -14.93 31.82 32.95
CA LYS A 39 -15.17 30.48 33.50
C LYS A 39 -14.94 29.40 32.45
N GLU A 40 -15.44 29.59 31.22
CA GLU A 40 -15.23 28.66 30.11
C GLU A 40 -13.75 28.41 29.85
N ARG A 41 -12.94 29.48 29.90
CA ARG A 41 -11.49 29.41 29.71
C ARG A 41 -10.70 29.08 30.99
N ARG A 42 -11.38 28.77 32.10
CA ARG A 42 -10.80 28.44 33.42
C ARG A 42 -9.85 29.51 33.97
N LEU A 43 -10.10 30.78 33.64
CA LEU A 43 -9.31 31.93 34.11
C LEU A 43 -9.95 32.65 35.31
N TYR A 44 -11.20 32.34 35.63
CA TYR A 44 -11.96 33.02 36.67
C TYR A 44 -11.36 32.81 38.07
N ARG A 45 -11.24 33.89 38.83
CA ARG A 45 -10.94 33.90 40.28
C ARG A 45 -12.07 34.62 41.00
N LYS A 46 -12.37 34.17 42.22
CA LYS A 46 -13.42 34.79 43.05
C LYS A 46 -13.12 36.28 43.20
N ASP A 47 -14.17 37.11 43.08
CA ASP A 47 -14.12 38.57 43.23
C ASP A 47 -13.31 39.34 42.16
N MET A 48 -13.04 38.74 40.99
CA MET A 48 -12.42 39.46 39.87
C MET A 48 -13.28 40.62 39.38
N LYS A 49 -12.66 41.80 39.23
CA LYS A 49 -13.32 42.98 38.68
C LYS A 49 -13.56 42.81 37.18
N LYS A 50 -14.55 43.53 36.63
CA LYS A 50 -14.89 43.51 35.21
C LYS A 50 -13.68 43.77 34.29
N VAL A 51 -12.85 44.74 34.66
CA VAL A 51 -11.62 45.12 33.94
C VAL A 51 -10.58 44.00 33.97
N GLU A 52 -10.39 43.37 35.13
CA GLU A 52 -9.45 42.25 35.28
C GLU A 52 -9.86 41.03 34.44
N MET A 53 -11.16 40.76 34.34
CA MET A 53 -11.69 39.69 33.49
C MET A 53 -11.41 39.96 32.00
N ALA A 54 -11.63 41.19 31.53
CA ALA A 54 -11.34 41.57 30.14
C ALA A 54 -9.84 41.43 29.82
N TRP A 55 -8.97 41.92 30.70
CA TRP A 55 -7.51 41.79 30.54
C TRP A 55 -7.03 40.33 30.59
N ALA A 56 -7.61 39.50 31.45
CA ALA A 56 -7.27 38.08 31.53
C ALA A 56 -7.62 37.33 30.24
N LEU A 57 -8.80 37.61 29.67
CA LEU A 57 -9.24 37.03 28.39
C LEU A 57 -8.32 37.47 27.24
N LYS A 58 -8.00 38.77 27.16
CA LYS A 58 -7.07 39.31 26.15
C LYS A 58 -5.69 38.66 26.22
N ARG A 59 -5.11 38.56 27.41
CA ARG A 59 -3.79 37.93 27.62
C ARG A 59 -3.77 36.46 27.21
N ASN A 60 -4.86 35.72 27.48
CA ASN A 60 -4.96 34.33 27.05
C ASN A 60 -5.04 34.18 25.52
N ASP A 61 -5.80 35.06 24.84
CA ASP A 61 -5.85 35.06 23.37
C ASP A 61 -4.51 35.41 22.74
N GLU A 62 -3.81 36.40 23.31
CA GLU A 62 -2.46 36.75 22.86
C GLU A 62 -1.46 35.61 23.08
N ALA A 63 -1.53 34.93 24.22
CA ALA A 63 -0.70 33.75 24.50
C ALA A 63 -0.99 32.62 23.51
N LYS A 64 -2.27 32.33 23.24
CA LYS A 64 -2.67 31.32 22.27
C LYS A 64 -2.15 31.63 20.87
N ARG A 65 -2.31 32.88 20.41
CA ARG A 65 -1.77 33.34 19.10
C ARG A 65 -0.25 33.24 19.03
N ARG A 66 0.47 33.50 20.11
CA ARG A 66 1.93 33.32 20.17
C ARG A 66 2.29 31.83 20.02
N THR A 67 1.65 30.95 20.80
CA THR A 67 1.91 29.50 20.70
C THR A 67 1.60 28.92 19.32
N GLU A 68 0.53 29.39 18.67
CA GLU A 68 0.20 28.97 17.30
C GLU A 68 1.26 29.42 16.29
N ARG A 69 1.77 30.66 16.41
CA ARG A 69 2.87 31.16 15.58
C ARG A 69 4.17 30.40 15.83
N ASP A 70 4.50 30.11 17.08
CA ASP A 70 5.70 29.36 17.44
C ASP A 70 5.64 27.92 16.91
N ASN A 71 4.48 27.27 16.99
CA ASN A 71 4.26 25.94 16.40
C ASN A 71 4.39 25.95 14.87
N LEU A 72 3.85 26.96 14.19
CA LEU A 72 4.01 27.12 12.74
C LEU A 72 5.47 27.35 12.34
N ASN A 73 6.20 28.17 13.11
CA ASN A 73 7.61 28.41 12.89
C ASN A 73 8.46 27.15 13.15
N ALA A 74 8.14 26.37 14.18
CA ALA A 74 8.80 25.10 14.46
C ALA A 74 8.55 24.06 13.37
N LEU A 75 7.34 23.99 12.82
CA LEU A 75 7.02 23.13 11.68
C LEU A 75 7.83 23.51 10.43
N ARG A 76 7.94 24.82 10.13
CA ARG A 76 8.74 25.33 9.01
C ARG A 76 10.22 24.99 9.17
N ARG A 77 10.79 25.19 10.37
CA ARG A 77 12.19 24.82 10.66
C ARG A 77 12.45 23.34 10.46
N LYS A 78 11.55 22.46 10.95
CA LYS A 78 11.65 21.01 10.73
C LYS A 78 11.59 20.63 9.24
N GLN A 79 10.76 21.29 8.44
CA GLN A 79 10.69 21.06 7.01
C GLN A 79 11.95 21.53 6.28
N GLU A 80 12.52 22.68 6.67
CA GLU A 80 13.77 23.18 6.12
C GLU A 80 14.97 22.29 6.50
N GLU A 81 15.02 21.78 7.72
CA GLU A 81 16.04 20.83 8.18
C GLU A 81 15.93 19.50 7.43
N ALA A 82 14.71 18.95 7.25
CA ALA A 82 14.50 17.74 6.47
C ALA A 82 14.92 17.91 5.01
N ARG A 83 14.60 19.06 4.39
CA ARG A 83 15.02 19.35 3.01
C ARG A 83 16.54 19.45 2.88
N LYS A 84 17.21 20.11 3.82
CA LYS A 84 18.68 20.18 3.84
C LYS A 84 19.33 18.81 4.00
N GLU A 85 18.75 17.94 4.83
CA GLU A 85 19.27 16.58 5.02
C GLU A 85 19.05 15.71 3.76
N GLU A 86 17.89 15.83 3.11
CA GLU A 86 17.64 15.20 1.81
C GLU A 86 18.61 15.68 0.72
N GLU A 87 18.88 16.98 0.66
CA GLU A 87 19.87 17.57 -0.25
C GLU A 87 21.29 17.04 0.03
N ARG A 88 21.68 16.87 1.29
CA ARG A 88 22.99 16.29 1.67
C ARG A 88 23.11 14.82 1.26
N ILE A 89 22.09 14.02 1.55
CA ILE A 89 22.07 12.59 1.17
C ILE A 89 22.08 12.43 -0.36
N ALA A 90 21.36 13.30 -1.07
CA ALA A 90 21.37 13.29 -2.53
C ALA A 90 22.75 13.69 -3.11
N ALA A 91 23.41 14.69 -2.53
CA ALA A 91 24.76 15.09 -2.94
C ALA A 91 25.79 13.97 -2.71
N GLU A 92 25.75 13.32 -1.54
CA GLU A 92 26.64 12.21 -1.21
C GLU A 92 26.45 11.01 -2.15
N LYS A 93 25.19 10.66 -2.47
CA LYS A 93 24.87 9.63 -3.47
C LYS A 93 25.40 10.00 -4.85
N GLN A 94 25.27 11.27 -5.25
CA GLN A 94 25.74 11.74 -6.55
C GLN A 94 27.27 11.70 -6.65
N GLU A 95 27.99 12.05 -5.57
CA GLU A 95 29.44 11.93 -5.50
C GLU A 95 29.90 10.47 -5.62
N LEU A 96 29.20 9.54 -4.97
CA LEU A 96 29.50 8.11 -5.03
C LEU A 96 29.28 7.54 -6.45
N ILE A 97 28.21 7.98 -7.14
CA ILE A 97 27.97 7.64 -8.55
C ILE A 97 29.07 8.20 -9.45
N ASN A 98 29.45 9.46 -9.27
CA ASN A 98 30.51 10.11 -10.04
C ASN A 98 31.88 9.44 -9.81
N ALA A 99 32.19 9.03 -8.58
CA ALA A 99 33.40 8.29 -8.26
C ALA A 99 33.43 6.91 -8.94
N ARG A 100 32.29 6.18 -8.95
CA ARG A 100 32.16 4.91 -9.68
C ARG A 100 32.32 5.10 -11.19
N GLN A 101 31.75 6.16 -11.76
CA GLN A 101 31.90 6.49 -13.18
C GLN A 101 33.35 6.84 -13.54
N ARG A 102 34.04 7.63 -12.71
CA ARG A 102 35.48 7.94 -12.89
C ARG A 102 36.34 6.67 -12.86
N LYS A 103 36.12 5.78 -11.88
CA LYS A 103 36.82 4.48 -11.81
C LYS A 103 36.55 3.61 -13.05
N LYS A 104 35.32 3.58 -13.57
CA LYS A 104 34.98 2.86 -14.81
C LYS A 104 35.67 3.45 -16.04
N LEU A 105 35.73 4.78 -16.13
CA LEU A 105 36.35 5.48 -17.25
C LEU A 105 37.88 5.34 -17.24
N GLU A 106 38.49 5.35 -16.05
CA GLU A 106 39.91 5.04 -15.88
C GLU A 106 40.24 3.58 -16.25
N LYS A 107 39.41 2.61 -15.82
CA LYS A 107 39.55 1.19 -16.22
C LYS A 107 39.43 1.01 -17.74
N LYS A 108 38.53 1.75 -18.42
CA LYS A 108 38.44 1.73 -19.89
C LYS A 108 39.68 2.31 -20.56
N ARG A 109 40.19 3.45 -20.08
CA ARG A 109 41.43 4.06 -20.61
C ARG A 109 42.66 3.18 -20.41
N LYS A 110 42.73 2.39 -19.33
CA LYS A 110 43.81 1.41 -19.10
C LYS A 110 43.68 0.20 -20.02
N ARG A 111 42.46 -0.28 -20.29
CA ARG A 111 42.19 -1.33 -21.29
C ARG A 111 42.54 -0.91 -22.71
N GLU A 112 42.30 0.36 -23.07
CA GLU A 112 42.67 0.92 -24.38
C GLU A 112 44.19 1.09 -24.58
N ARG A 113 45.00 0.93 -23.51
CA ARG A 113 46.47 0.98 -23.57
C ARG A 113 47.14 -0.40 -23.48
N ASP A 114 46.37 -1.49 -23.52
CA ASP A 114 46.85 -2.88 -23.42
C ASP A 114 47.79 -3.15 -22.20
N GLU A 115 47.62 -2.39 -21.12
CA GLU A 115 48.29 -2.68 -19.84
C GLU A 115 47.55 -3.80 -19.12
N SER A 116 48.27 -4.89 -18.80
CA SER A 116 47.76 -6.08 -18.09
C SER A 116 46.88 -5.70 -16.89
N VAL A 117 45.59 -6.03 -16.99
CA VAL A 117 44.61 -5.84 -15.91
C VAL A 117 44.63 -7.10 -15.04
N SER A 118 45.39 -7.06 -13.94
CA SER A 118 45.34 -8.11 -12.92
C SER A 118 43.91 -8.23 -12.39
N ASP A 119 43.37 -9.43 -12.53
CA ASP A 119 42.24 -9.92 -11.74
C ASP A 119 42.74 -10.06 -10.30
N ASP A 120 42.16 -9.31 -9.36
CA ASP A 120 41.72 -9.85 -8.07
C ASP A 120 41.21 -8.77 -7.10
N THR A 121 40.24 -9.21 -6.30
CA THR A 121 39.84 -8.72 -4.97
C THR A 121 39.12 -7.37 -4.86
N LEU A 122 37.83 -7.46 -4.47
CA LEU A 122 37.11 -6.40 -3.76
C LEU A 122 37.90 -6.08 -2.48
N SER A 123 38.18 -4.80 -2.25
CA SER A 123 38.88 -4.34 -1.04
C SER A 123 38.06 -4.62 0.22
N ASP A 124 38.70 -5.03 1.31
CA ASP A 124 38.04 -5.31 2.61
C ASP A 124 37.18 -4.14 3.14
N THR A 125 37.48 -2.91 2.73
CA THR A 125 36.66 -1.71 3.03
C THR A 125 35.30 -1.69 2.34
N GLU A 126 35.13 -2.42 1.23
CA GLU A 126 33.85 -2.59 0.52
C GLU A 126 33.04 -3.76 1.11
N ILE A 127 33.71 -4.71 1.80
CA ILE A 127 33.09 -5.83 2.53
C ILE A 127 32.59 -5.36 3.92
N GLU A 128 33.27 -4.42 4.58
CA GLU A 128 32.79 -3.85 5.85
C GLU A 128 31.56 -2.94 5.67
N ALA A 129 31.47 -2.18 4.58
CA ALA A 129 30.28 -1.38 4.26
C ALA A 129 29.03 -2.25 3.95
N GLU A 130 29.21 -3.48 3.44
CA GLU A 130 28.13 -4.48 3.29
C GLU A 130 27.84 -5.27 4.58
N ARG A 131 28.72 -5.21 5.59
CA ARG A 131 28.53 -5.88 6.89
C ARG A 131 27.88 -4.98 7.94
N GLU A 132 28.07 -3.67 7.89
CA GLU A 132 27.43 -2.74 8.84
C GLU A 132 25.96 -2.43 8.47
N THR A 133 25.56 -2.70 7.23
CA THR A 133 24.14 -2.77 6.80
C THR A 133 23.45 -4.08 7.19
N ARG A 134 24.18 -4.98 7.87
CA ARG A 134 23.76 -6.31 8.26
C ARG A 134 23.46 -6.39 9.77
N ASP A 135 22.99 -5.29 10.36
CA ASP A 135 22.33 -5.34 11.66
C ASP A 135 20.88 -5.81 11.45
N GLU A 136 20.75 -7.10 11.71
CA GLU A 136 19.65 -8.00 11.47
C GLU A 136 18.38 -7.57 12.25
N TYR A 137 17.20 -7.87 11.66
CA TYR A 137 15.87 -7.95 12.30
C TYR A 137 14.83 -6.83 12.13
N LYS A 138 14.70 -6.15 10.97
CA LYS A 138 13.41 -5.49 10.64
C LYS A 138 12.93 -5.69 9.19
N ARG A 139 11.92 -6.56 9.02
CA ARG A 139 10.81 -6.52 8.02
C ARG A 139 11.08 -6.56 6.50
N GLU A 140 12.30 -6.72 6.00
CA GLU A 140 12.61 -6.41 4.58
C GLU A 140 12.76 -7.57 3.59
N ALA A 141 12.36 -8.81 3.90
CA ALA A 141 12.53 -9.91 2.93
C ALA A 141 11.71 -9.75 1.62
N ILE A 142 10.63 -8.96 1.65
CA ILE A 142 9.89 -8.53 0.45
C ILE A 142 10.39 -7.14 -0.01
N GLY A 143 10.89 -6.32 0.90
CA GLY A 143 11.38 -4.95 0.64
C GLY A 143 12.67 -4.91 -0.17
N GLN A 144 13.65 -5.77 0.10
CA GLN A 144 14.95 -5.76 -0.59
C GLN A 144 14.88 -6.27 -2.04
N ALA A 145 13.98 -7.21 -2.35
CA ALA A 145 13.71 -7.60 -3.74
C ALA A 145 12.95 -6.50 -4.52
N LEU A 146 12.33 -5.55 -3.79
CA LEU A 146 11.56 -4.44 -4.33
C LEU A 146 12.28 -3.07 -4.23
N SER A 147 13.46 -2.98 -3.61
CA SER A 147 14.15 -1.70 -3.37
C SER A 147 15.35 -1.44 -4.28
N ASP A 148 15.96 -2.48 -4.87
CA ASP A 148 17.33 -2.39 -5.40
C ASP A 148 17.47 -2.27 -6.93
N SER A 149 16.40 -1.99 -7.65
CA SER A 149 16.50 -1.72 -9.09
C SER A 149 15.53 -0.63 -9.51
N SER A 150 16.08 0.46 -10.07
CA SER A 150 15.39 1.45 -10.92
C SER A 150 14.15 0.87 -11.61
N TRP A 151 12.97 1.12 -11.03
CA TRP A 151 11.69 0.57 -11.49
C TRP A 151 11.13 1.48 -12.57
N ASP A 152 11.56 1.27 -13.82
CA ASP A 152 10.90 1.91 -14.96
C ASP A 152 9.47 1.38 -15.08
N SER A 153 8.54 2.32 -14.96
CA SER A 153 7.09 2.19 -15.09
C SER A 153 6.68 1.31 -16.27
N THR A 154 6.39 0.05 -15.99
CA THR A 154 5.56 -0.81 -16.85
C THR A 154 4.25 -1.12 -16.11
N SER A 155 3.60 -0.06 -15.64
CA SER A 155 2.17 -0.12 -15.32
C SER A 155 1.42 0.00 -16.63
N THR A 156 1.08 -1.12 -17.26
CA THR A 156 0.14 -1.10 -18.39
C THR A 156 -1.25 -0.81 -17.83
N GLU A 157 -1.57 0.47 -17.67
CA GLU A 157 -2.93 0.96 -17.54
C GLU A 157 -3.65 0.73 -18.85
N SER A 158 -4.25 -0.45 -19.02
CA SER A 158 -5.45 -0.70 -19.82
C SER A 158 -5.61 -2.20 -19.98
N LEU A 159 -6.60 -2.77 -19.30
CA LEU A 159 -7.28 -3.92 -19.88
C LEU A 159 -8.77 -3.55 -19.93
N PRO A 160 -9.34 -3.36 -21.13
CA PRO A 160 -10.77 -3.42 -21.30
C PRO A 160 -11.25 -4.78 -20.79
N ASN A 161 -12.52 -4.87 -20.40
CA ASN A 161 -13.23 -6.11 -20.13
C ASN A 161 -13.34 -6.97 -21.40
N SER A 162 -12.21 -7.33 -22.02
CA SER A 162 -12.11 -8.21 -23.17
C SER A 162 -11.76 -9.59 -22.68
N ILE A 163 -12.68 -10.49 -22.98
CA ILE A 163 -12.80 -11.86 -22.50
C ILE A 163 -11.79 -12.70 -23.29
N ASP A 164 -10.55 -12.77 -22.80
CA ASP A 164 -9.62 -13.84 -23.17
C ASP A 164 -9.13 -14.50 -21.88
N HIS A 165 -9.98 -15.40 -21.36
CA HIS A 165 -9.74 -16.15 -20.12
C HIS A 165 -8.57 -17.15 -20.21
N LEU A 166 -7.89 -17.22 -21.37
CA LEU A 166 -6.91 -18.26 -21.69
C LEU A 166 -5.51 -17.72 -22.00
N ALA A 167 -5.34 -16.40 -22.18
CA ALA A 167 -4.02 -15.85 -22.43
C ALA A 167 -3.18 -15.88 -21.12
N PRO A 168 -1.94 -16.38 -21.15
CA PRO A 168 -1.03 -16.20 -20.04
C PRO A 168 -0.81 -14.71 -19.81
N LEU A 169 -0.83 -14.26 -18.57
CA LEU A 169 -0.52 -12.89 -18.16
C LEU A 169 0.58 -12.92 -17.08
N CYS A 170 1.39 -11.87 -17.04
CA CYS A 170 2.39 -11.67 -15.97
C CYS A 170 1.76 -10.97 -14.76
N THR A 171 0.58 -11.44 -14.31
CA THR A 171 -0.13 -10.91 -13.14
C THR A 171 -0.79 -12.03 -12.35
N LEU A 172 -1.00 -11.81 -11.05
CA LEU A 172 -1.77 -12.72 -10.20
C LEU A 172 -3.25 -12.59 -10.53
N ARG A 173 -3.96 -13.72 -10.60
CA ARG A 173 -5.39 -13.73 -10.91
C ARG A 173 -6.18 -14.44 -9.85
N LEU A 174 -7.38 -13.93 -9.62
CA LEU A 174 -8.36 -14.51 -8.72
C LEU A 174 -9.59 -14.91 -9.52
N LEU A 175 -10.16 -16.04 -9.16
CA LEU A 175 -11.32 -16.63 -9.82
C LEU A 175 -12.37 -17.00 -8.78
N GLU A 176 -13.63 -16.77 -9.08
CA GLU A 176 -14.77 -17.26 -8.32
C GLU A 176 -15.22 -18.60 -8.88
N TRP A 177 -15.41 -19.60 -8.01
CA TRP A 177 -16.11 -20.81 -8.40
C TRP A 177 -17.63 -20.64 -8.15
N PRO A 178 -18.47 -20.56 -9.20
CA PRO A 178 -19.87 -20.17 -9.05
C PRO A 178 -20.79 -21.33 -8.64
N TYR A 179 -20.25 -22.55 -8.53
CA TYR A 179 -21.03 -23.74 -8.23
C TYR A 179 -20.85 -24.15 -6.76
N GLU A 180 -21.87 -24.81 -6.20
CA GLU A 180 -21.86 -25.24 -4.80
C GLU A 180 -20.88 -26.38 -4.52
N THR A 181 -20.61 -27.20 -5.52
CA THR A 181 -19.65 -28.30 -5.44
C THR A 181 -18.24 -27.81 -5.71
N LEU A 182 -17.23 -28.47 -5.13
CA LEU A 182 -15.84 -28.18 -5.47
C LEU A 182 -15.53 -28.50 -6.94
N PRO A 183 -14.55 -27.80 -7.55
CA PRO A 183 -14.13 -28.08 -8.93
C PRO A 183 -13.54 -29.49 -9.05
N CYS A 184 -13.83 -30.14 -10.18
CA CYS A 184 -13.26 -31.43 -10.51
C CYS A 184 -11.81 -31.26 -11.00
N THR A 185 -10.92 -32.18 -10.61
CA THR A 185 -9.51 -32.20 -11.03
C THR A 185 -9.33 -32.76 -12.44
N ILE A 186 -10.33 -33.51 -12.93
CA ILE A 186 -10.34 -34.10 -14.27
C ILE A 186 -11.02 -33.10 -15.22
N PRO A 187 -10.41 -32.75 -16.36
CA PRO A 187 -11.07 -31.93 -17.36
C PRO A 187 -12.36 -32.66 -17.81
N SER A 188 -13.52 -32.07 -17.52
CA SER A 188 -14.78 -32.60 -18.02
C SER A 188 -14.79 -32.50 -19.54
N SER A 189 -15.00 -33.64 -20.21
CA SER A 189 -15.30 -33.70 -21.65
C SER A 189 -16.71 -33.21 -21.99
N SER A 190 -17.50 -32.82 -20.98
CA SER A 190 -18.86 -32.36 -21.19
C SER A 190 -18.90 -30.89 -21.69
N PRO A 191 -19.83 -30.57 -22.60
CA PRO A 191 -20.01 -29.23 -23.17
C PRO A 191 -20.58 -28.21 -22.17
N PHE A 192 -20.98 -28.65 -20.96
CA PHE A 192 -21.38 -27.77 -19.87
C PHE A 192 -20.13 -27.33 -19.12
N HIS A 193 -19.41 -26.37 -19.70
CA HIS A 193 -18.20 -25.83 -19.13
C HIS A 193 -18.47 -25.21 -17.76
N PHE A 194 -18.06 -25.89 -16.68
CA PHE A 194 -17.96 -25.31 -15.34
C PHE A 194 -16.82 -24.29 -15.35
N GLN A 195 -17.07 -23.12 -15.91
CA GLN A 195 -16.05 -22.09 -16.07
C GLN A 195 -16.04 -21.17 -14.85
N PRO A 196 -14.88 -21.01 -14.18
CA PRO A 196 -14.77 -20.06 -13.09
C PRO A 196 -14.90 -18.62 -13.61
N ARG A 197 -15.44 -17.72 -12.79
CA ARG A 197 -15.60 -16.31 -13.14
C ARG A 197 -14.34 -15.54 -12.73
N THR A 198 -13.80 -14.70 -13.61
CA THR A 198 -12.67 -13.84 -13.24
C THR A 198 -13.10 -12.78 -12.23
N LEU A 199 -12.33 -12.65 -11.15
CA LEU A 199 -12.48 -11.61 -10.16
C LEU A 199 -11.33 -10.59 -10.25
N PRO A 200 -11.57 -9.32 -9.87
CA PRO A 200 -10.46 -8.43 -9.59
C PRO A 200 -9.62 -9.06 -8.48
N TYR A 201 -8.30 -9.02 -8.65
CA TYR A 201 -7.42 -9.62 -7.67
C TYR A 201 -7.50 -8.85 -6.33
N VAL A 202 -7.65 -9.62 -5.26
CA VAL A 202 -7.72 -9.10 -3.89
C VAL A 202 -6.92 -10.04 -2.99
N PRO A 203 -6.05 -9.53 -2.11
CA PRO A 203 -5.31 -10.34 -1.16
C PRO A 203 -6.25 -10.90 -0.08
N LEU A 204 -6.82 -12.08 -0.32
CA LEU A 204 -7.74 -12.77 0.57
C LEU A 204 -7.02 -13.68 1.57
N ARG A 205 -7.72 -13.95 2.69
CA ARG A 205 -7.38 -15.02 3.63
C ARG A 205 -8.15 -16.27 3.24
N LEU A 206 -7.43 -17.32 2.89
CA LEU A 206 -8.01 -18.56 2.37
C LEU A 206 -7.57 -19.76 3.20
N VAL A 207 -8.22 -20.89 2.96
CA VAL A 207 -7.95 -22.16 3.62
C VAL A 207 -7.76 -23.22 2.55
N THR A 208 -6.73 -24.06 2.67
CA THR A 208 -6.54 -25.17 1.74
C THR A 208 -7.70 -26.15 1.78
N THR A 209 -8.09 -26.70 0.62
CA THR A 209 -9.29 -27.55 0.54
C THR A 209 -9.11 -28.87 1.27
N LEU A 210 -7.90 -29.46 1.25
CA LEU A 210 -7.63 -30.77 1.83
C LEU A 210 -7.06 -30.64 3.25
N THR A 211 -5.94 -29.92 3.43
CA THR A 211 -5.25 -29.84 4.73
C THR A 211 -5.85 -28.83 5.71
N LYS A 212 -6.80 -28.01 5.27
CA LYS A 212 -7.42 -26.93 6.07
C LYS A 212 -6.44 -25.93 6.68
N GLN A 213 -5.26 -25.78 6.07
CA GLN A 213 -4.25 -24.80 6.47
C GLN A 213 -4.68 -23.39 6.03
N LYS A 214 -4.56 -22.41 6.93
CA LYS A 214 -4.81 -21.00 6.62
C LYS A 214 -3.64 -20.42 5.83
N LEU A 215 -3.94 -19.71 4.75
CA LEU A 215 -2.97 -19.08 3.86
C LEU A 215 -3.40 -17.63 3.55
N PHE A 216 -2.43 -16.78 3.24
CA PHE A 216 -2.66 -15.41 2.81
C PHE A 216 -2.21 -15.22 1.36
N LEU A 217 -3.10 -14.69 0.52
CA LEU A 217 -2.74 -14.34 -0.84
C LEU A 217 -1.75 -13.15 -0.88
N PRO A 218 -0.82 -13.10 -1.86
CA PRO A 218 0.14 -12.03 -2.03
C PRO A 218 -0.55 -10.68 -2.23
N GLY A 219 0.15 -9.59 -1.90
CA GLY A 219 -0.35 -8.23 -2.09
C GLY A 219 -0.76 -7.51 -0.81
N HIS A 220 -1.04 -8.22 0.30
CA HIS A 220 -1.46 -7.55 1.55
C HIS A 220 -0.36 -6.66 2.17
N LYS A 221 0.90 -7.05 1.99
CA LYS A 221 2.08 -6.36 2.54
C LYS A 221 2.81 -5.49 1.50
N TYR A 222 2.28 -5.41 0.28
CA TYR A 222 2.95 -4.64 -0.76
C TYR A 222 2.89 -3.14 -0.44
N PRO A 223 3.93 -2.37 -0.80
CA PRO A 223 3.89 -0.94 -0.70
C PRO A 223 2.67 -0.35 -1.41
N PRO A 224 2.09 0.74 -0.90
CA PRO A 224 0.97 1.44 -1.50
C PRO A 224 1.10 1.68 -3.02
N ALA A 225 2.31 1.98 -3.50
CA ALA A 225 2.58 2.30 -4.91
C ALA A 225 2.47 1.08 -5.84
N ILE A 226 2.53 -0.13 -5.32
CA ILE A 226 2.54 -1.38 -6.10
C ILE A 226 1.15 -2.01 -6.04
N PRO A 227 0.57 -2.41 -7.18
CA PRO A 227 -0.74 -3.05 -7.19
C PRO A 227 -0.65 -4.48 -6.60
N PRO A 228 -1.72 -4.99 -5.98
CA PRO A 228 -1.67 -6.25 -5.22
C PRO A 228 -1.46 -7.50 -6.09
N ASP A 229 -1.84 -7.42 -7.37
CA ASP A 229 -1.67 -8.46 -8.39
C ASP A 229 -0.31 -8.44 -9.09
N TYR A 230 0.56 -7.49 -8.71
CA TYR A 230 1.85 -7.31 -9.34
C TYR A 230 2.74 -8.54 -9.17
N VAL A 231 3.37 -8.92 -10.27
CA VAL A 231 4.43 -9.91 -10.33
C VAL A 231 5.57 -9.36 -11.19
N PRO A 232 6.84 -9.39 -10.72
CA PRO A 232 7.93 -8.82 -11.51
C PRO A 232 8.16 -9.60 -12.81
N MET A 233 8.47 -8.90 -13.88
CA MET A 233 8.88 -9.55 -15.12
C MET A 233 10.31 -10.08 -14.99
N LEU A 234 10.51 -11.35 -15.29
CA LEU A 234 11.82 -11.99 -15.20
C LEU A 234 12.53 -11.97 -16.55
N SER A 235 13.85 -11.75 -16.51
CA SER A 235 14.68 -11.84 -17.71
C SER A 235 14.69 -13.28 -18.25
N GLN A 236 14.85 -13.43 -19.57
CA GLN A 236 14.96 -14.75 -20.21
C GLN A 236 15.99 -15.70 -19.56
N PRO A 237 17.23 -15.27 -19.19
CA PRO A 237 18.17 -16.17 -18.53
C PRO A 237 17.68 -16.65 -17.15
N VAL A 238 16.99 -15.81 -16.37
CA VAL A 238 16.44 -16.20 -15.07
C VAL A 238 15.30 -17.21 -15.25
N ARG A 239 14.46 -17.04 -16.28
CA ARG A 239 13.40 -18.01 -16.62
C ARG A 239 13.97 -19.36 -17.04
N ALA A 240 14.96 -19.38 -17.93
CA ALA A 240 15.63 -20.60 -18.37
C ALA A 240 16.35 -21.32 -17.21
N ALA A 241 16.98 -20.57 -16.29
CA ALA A 241 17.58 -21.15 -15.10
C ALA A 241 16.52 -21.80 -14.19
N ALA A 242 15.36 -21.15 -14.00
CA ALA A 242 14.27 -21.69 -13.19
C ALA A 242 13.69 -23.00 -13.75
N HIS A 243 13.61 -23.16 -15.07
CA HIS A 243 13.22 -24.43 -15.71
C HIS A 243 14.18 -25.59 -15.35
N ARG A 244 15.48 -25.30 -15.26
CA ARG A 244 16.52 -26.26 -14.82
C ARG A 244 16.60 -26.45 -13.30
N GLY A 245 15.66 -25.87 -12.55
CA GLY A 245 15.67 -25.86 -11.09
C GLY A 245 16.71 -24.93 -10.45
N GLN A 246 17.41 -24.12 -11.24
CA GLN A 246 18.43 -23.19 -10.76
C GLN A 246 17.83 -21.80 -10.49
N LEU A 247 17.76 -21.42 -9.22
CA LEU A 247 17.19 -20.16 -8.79
C LEU A 247 18.25 -19.05 -8.75
N SER A 248 18.13 -18.06 -9.64
CA SER A 248 19.06 -16.94 -9.79
C SER A 248 18.34 -15.60 -9.87
N GLY A 249 19.09 -14.49 -9.73
CA GLY A 249 18.55 -13.13 -9.76
C GLY A 249 17.45 -12.91 -8.71
N LEU A 250 16.30 -12.40 -9.15
CA LEU A 250 15.14 -12.16 -8.29
C LEU A 250 14.62 -13.45 -7.63
N LEU A 251 14.82 -14.61 -8.26
CA LEU A 251 14.34 -15.89 -7.74
C LEU A 251 15.32 -16.58 -6.78
N ARG A 252 16.50 -16.03 -6.50
CA ARG A 252 17.59 -16.69 -5.73
C ARG A 252 17.15 -17.27 -4.37
N LYS A 253 16.19 -16.64 -3.69
CA LYS A 253 15.66 -17.06 -2.38
C LYS A 253 14.25 -17.70 -2.47
N ALA A 254 13.74 -17.90 -3.68
CA ALA A 254 12.45 -18.53 -3.89
C ALA A 254 12.53 -20.05 -3.63
N THR A 255 11.38 -20.70 -3.61
CA THR A 255 11.27 -22.16 -3.55
C THR A 255 10.45 -22.66 -4.73
N ILE A 256 10.94 -23.70 -5.40
CA ILE A 256 10.18 -24.41 -6.42
C ILE A 256 9.49 -25.60 -5.75
N GLU A 257 8.17 -25.64 -5.84
CA GLU A 257 7.33 -26.74 -5.37
C GLU A 257 6.65 -27.41 -6.57
N THR A 258 6.46 -28.72 -6.52
CA THR A 258 5.79 -29.46 -7.60
C THR A 258 4.28 -29.32 -7.51
N GLY A 259 3.59 -29.53 -8.64
CA GLY A 259 2.13 -29.60 -8.67
C GLY A 259 1.61 -30.69 -7.74
N VAL A 260 2.30 -31.84 -7.68
CA VAL A 260 2.00 -32.94 -6.75
C VAL A 260 2.06 -32.49 -5.29
N GLN A 261 3.12 -31.77 -4.88
CA GLN A 261 3.25 -31.28 -3.50
C GLN A 261 2.10 -30.35 -3.10
N TRP A 262 1.67 -29.49 -4.02
CA TRP A 262 0.52 -28.62 -3.78
C TRP A 262 -0.81 -29.39 -3.82
N ALA A 263 -0.92 -30.42 -4.65
CA ALA A 263 -2.13 -31.24 -4.78
C ALA A 263 -2.42 -32.05 -3.50
N LEU A 264 -1.40 -32.32 -2.68
CA LEU A 264 -1.57 -32.88 -1.32
C LEU A 264 -2.26 -31.90 -0.36
N ARG A 265 -2.14 -30.58 -0.62
CA ARG A 265 -2.67 -29.53 0.25
C ARG A 265 -4.04 -29.04 -0.23
N THR A 266 -4.18 -28.83 -1.54
CA THR A 266 -5.34 -28.16 -2.14
C THR A 266 -5.67 -28.72 -3.51
N LEU A 267 -6.86 -28.43 -4.04
CA LEU A 267 -7.26 -28.88 -5.38
C LEU A 267 -6.52 -28.08 -6.46
N ILE A 268 -5.95 -28.79 -7.43
CA ILE A 268 -5.24 -28.20 -8.57
C ILE A 268 -5.81 -28.78 -9.86
N GLN A 269 -6.02 -27.90 -10.84
CA GLN A 269 -6.33 -28.29 -12.19
C GLN A 269 -5.03 -28.38 -13.02
N PRO A 270 -4.59 -29.59 -13.45
CA PRO A 270 -3.28 -29.75 -14.07
C PRO A 270 -3.14 -29.02 -15.41
N SER A 271 -4.22 -28.96 -16.19
CA SER A 271 -4.23 -28.36 -17.54
C SER A 271 -4.11 -26.83 -17.55
N THR A 272 -4.57 -26.17 -16.48
CA THR A 272 -4.61 -24.70 -16.36
C THR A 272 -3.70 -24.16 -15.25
N ALA A 273 -3.15 -25.05 -14.42
CA ALA A 273 -2.40 -24.72 -13.20
C ALA A 273 -3.22 -23.91 -12.16
N HIS A 274 -4.54 -23.91 -12.26
CA HIS A 274 -5.41 -23.24 -11.29
C HIS A 274 -5.37 -23.96 -9.94
N MET A 275 -5.24 -23.19 -8.87
CA MET A 275 -5.28 -23.69 -7.50
C MET A 275 -6.59 -23.24 -6.86
N TYR A 276 -7.34 -24.15 -6.25
CA TYR A 276 -8.62 -23.83 -5.61
C TYR A 276 -8.53 -23.96 -4.11
N PHE A 277 -9.04 -22.95 -3.41
CA PHE A 277 -9.02 -22.82 -1.96
C PHE A 277 -10.43 -22.55 -1.42
N LEU A 278 -10.65 -22.83 -0.14
CA LEU A 278 -11.87 -22.47 0.56
C LEU A 278 -11.75 -21.05 1.12
N PRO A 279 -12.80 -20.21 1.04
CA PRO A 279 -12.82 -18.97 1.80
C PRO A 279 -12.83 -19.27 3.31
N CYS A 280 -12.22 -18.40 4.13
CA CYS A 280 -12.25 -18.54 5.58
C CYS A 280 -13.69 -18.50 6.13
N ALA A 281 -13.95 -19.08 7.32
CA ALA A 281 -15.25 -19.00 7.98
C ALA A 281 -15.72 -17.54 8.18
N ALA A 282 -17.04 -17.33 8.22
CA ALA A 282 -17.61 -15.99 8.20
C ALA A 282 -17.33 -15.35 9.54
N ASN A 283 -16.94 -14.08 9.54
CA ASN A 283 -16.77 -13.39 10.79
C ASN A 283 -18.14 -12.96 11.30
N SER A 284 -18.68 -13.70 12.27
CA SER A 284 -20.00 -13.44 12.86
C SER A 284 -20.10 -12.08 13.55
N THR A 285 -18.98 -11.44 13.88
CA THR A 285 -18.96 -10.11 14.49
C THR A 285 -19.04 -8.98 13.48
N LYS A 286 -18.88 -9.26 12.18
CA LYS A 286 -18.93 -8.25 11.11
C LYS A 286 -20.29 -8.29 10.42
N SER A 287 -21.06 -7.21 10.52
CA SER A 287 -22.27 -7.04 9.73
C SER A 287 -21.93 -6.58 8.31
N LEU A 288 -22.54 -7.20 7.30
CA LEU A 288 -22.37 -6.80 5.91
C LEU A 288 -22.85 -5.36 5.67
N ALA A 289 -23.92 -4.93 6.37
CA ALA A 289 -24.44 -3.57 6.29
C ALA A 289 -23.41 -2.54 6.79
N ASP A 290 -22.78 -2.82 7.92
CA ASP A 290 -21.76 -1.93 8.51
C ASP A 290 -20.53 -1.81 7.61
N VAL A 291 -20.14 -2.91 6.95
CA VAL A 291 -19.06 -2.92 5.94
C VAL A 291 -19.42 -1.97 4.79
N TYR A 292 -20.60 -2.12 4.18
CA TYR A 292 -21.01 -1.22 3.09
C TYR A 292 -21.09 0.23 3.54
N GLN A 293 -21.66 0.51 4.72
CA GLN A 293 -21.77 1.87 5.25
C GLN A 293 -20.38 2.51 5.49
N LYS A 294 -19.45 1.76 6.09
CA LYS A 294 -18.06 2.19 6.30
C LYS A 294 -17.40 2.57 4.97
N TRP A 295 -17.49 1.70 3.97
CA TRP A 295 -16.84 1.92 2.68
C TRP A 295 -17.54 2.95 1.81
N GLU A 296 -18.84 3.18 1.99
CA GLU A 296 -19.56 4.30 1.37
C GLU A 296 -19.04 5.65 1.85
N VAL A 297 -18.81 5.78 3.17
CA VAL A 297 -18.21 6.98 3.78
C VAL A 297 -16.78 7.19 3.26
N GLU A 298 -15.96 6.15 3.23
CA GLU A 298 -14.58 6.22 2.69
C GLU A 298 -14.56 6.55 1.19
N SER A 299 -15.44 5.94 0.40
CA SER A 299 -15.59 6.25 -1.02
C SER A 299 -16.03 7.69 -1.25
N SER A 300 -16.92 8.20 -0.42
CA SER A 300 -17.38 9.59 -0.45
C SER A 300 -16.24 10.56 -0.11
N LYS A 301 -15.43 10.26 0.90
CA LYS A 301 -14.22 11.04 1.23
C LYS A 301 -13.22 11.07 0.07
N ALA A 302 -12.97 9.93 -0.58
CA ALA A 302 -12.06 9.84 -1.73
C ALA A 302 -12.59 10.50 -3.01
N ARG A 303 -13.88 10.82 -3.08
CA ARG A 303 -14.49 11.59 -4.18
C ARG A 303 -14.39 13.10 -3.97
N ARG A 304 -14.30 13.58 -2.72
CA ARG A 304 -14.23 15.02 -2.43
C ARG A 304 -12.91 15.60 -2.96
N VAL A 305 -13.03 16.56 -3.88
CA VAL A 305 -11.89 17.38 -4.32
C VAL A 305 -11.65 18.43 -3.24
N ARG A 306 -10.44 18.49 -2.68
CA ARG A 306 -10.07 19.62 -1.81
C ARG A 306 -9.96 20.86 -2.70
N GLY A 307 -10.95 21.75 -2.61
CA GLY A 307 -10.93 23.01 -3.33
C GLY A 307 -9.88 23.93 -2.72
N ARG A 308 -8.64 23.87 -3.22
CA ARG A 308 -7.63 24.93 -3.27
C ARG A 308 -6.27 24.32 -3.65
N SER A 309 -5.64 24.94 -4.64
CA SER A 309 -4.32 24.64 -5.21
C SER A 309 -4.34 23.60 -6.35
N GLU A 310 -3.93 24.09 -7.52
CA GLU A 310 -3.43 23.38 -8.70
C GLU A 310 -3.67 21.87 -8.73
N ALA A 311 -4.68 21.47 -9.51
CA ALA A 311 -4.90 20.07 -9.88
C ALA A 311 -3.77 19.58 -10.79
N CYS A 312 -2.59 19.32 -10.20
CA CYS A 312 -1.51 18.62 -10.88
C CYS A 312 -1.98 17.20 -11.25
N ALA A 313 -1.52 16.68 -12.40
CA ALA A 313 -1.84 15.33 -12.87
C ALA A 313 -1.63 14.26 -11.78
N ASN A 314 -0.62 14.43 -10.93
CA ASN A 314 -0.32 13.56 -9.79
C ASN A 314 -1.49 13.40 -8.81
N ASP A 315 -2.31 14.44 -8.58
CA ASP A 315 -3.47 14.36 -7.68
C ASP A 315 -4.60 13.51 -8.26
N ARG A 316 -4.69 13.43 -9.60
CA ARG A 316 -5.64 12.53 -10.25
C ARG A 316 -5.22 11.08 -10.05
N ASP A 317 -3.95 10.76 -10.26
CA ASP A 317 -3.44 9.40 -10.18
C ASP A 317 -3.45 8.88 -8.74
N VAL A 318 -3.09 9.73 -7.77
CA VAL A 318 -3.21 9.41 -6.34
C VAL A 318 -4.66 9.09 -5.97
N ARG A 319 -5.64 9.86 -6.46
CA ARG A 319 -7.07 9.59 -6.22
C ARG A 319 -7.54 8.30 -6.90
N VAL A 320 -7.09 8.02 -8.11
CA VAL A 320 -7.39 6.76 -8.81
C VAL A 320 -6.84 5.58 -8.02
N GLY A 321 -5.58 5.65 -7.58
CA GLY A 321 -4.96 4.64 -6.71
C GLY A 321 -5.71 4.44 -5.40
N GLN A 322 -6.11 5.54 -4.73
CA GLN A 322 -6.90 5.47 -3.50
C GLN A 322 -8.27 4.79 -3.72
N ARG A 323 -8.97 5.11 -4.81
CA ARG A 323 -10.25 4.47 -5.15
C ARG A 323 -10.09 2.99 -5.46
N LYS A 324 -9.02 2.60 -6.19
CA LYS A 324 -8.68 1.19 -6.44
C LYS A 324 -8.50 0.45 -5.11
N ARG A 325 -7.72 1.00 -4.17
CA ARG A 325 -7.53 0.40 -2.82
C ARG A 325 -8.81 0.29 -2.01
N ILE A 326 -9.66 1.32 -2.03
CA ILE A 326 -10.96 1.30 -1.36
C ILE A 326 -11.83 0.16 -1.92
N LYS A 327 -11.86 0.01 -3.26
CA LYS A 327 -12.60 -1.07 -3.91
C LYS A 327 -12.06 -2.44 -3.52
N THR A 328 -10.74 -2.63 -3.55
CA THR A 328 -10.06 -3.87 -3.13
C THR A 328 -10.34 -4.21 -1.66
N GLY A 329 -10.25 -3.22 -0.77
CA GLY A 329 -10.53 -3.39 0.66
C GLY A 329 -11.99 -3.73 0.95
N LEU A 330 -12.92 -3.09 0.24
CA LEU A 330 -14.34 -3.42 0.30
C LEU A 330 -14.59 -4.88 -0.09
N VAL A 331 -14.05 -5.33 -1.22
CA VAL A 331 -14.24 -6.73 -1.68
C VAL A 331 -13.67 -7.71 -0.64
N ALA A 332 -12.49 -7.45 -0.09
CA ALA A 332 -11.92 -8.30 0.97
C ALA A 332 -12.84 -8.39 2.20
N GLU A 333 -13.35 -7.25 2.70
CA GLU A 333 -14.22 -7.22 3.88
C GLU A 333 -15.60 -7.84 3.61
N VAL A 334 -16.13 -7.70 2.40
CA VAL A 334 -17.36 -8.39 1.97
C VAL A 334 -17.16 -9.90 1.99
N TYR A 335 -16.03 -10.40 1.50
CA TYR A 335 -15.70 -11.82 1.57
C TYR A 335 -15.50 -12.32 3.01
N GLU A 336 -15.18 -11.45 3.97
CA GLU A 336 -15.10 -11.83 5.39
C GLU A 336 -16.47 -11.81 6.10
N ALA A 337 -17.35 -10.87 5.73
CA ALA A 337 -18.64 -10.65 6.38
C ALA A 337 -19.82 -11.40 5.73
N CYS A 338 -19.73 -11.71 4.43
CA CYS A 338 -20.85 -12.34 3.71
C CYS A 338 -21.09 -13.77 4.19
N LYS A 339 -22.36 -14.11 4.45
CA LYS A 339 -22.76 -15.49 4.78
C LYS A 339 -22.73 -16.40 3.54
N TRP A 340 -23.18 -15.88 2.40
CA TRP A 340 -23.29 -16.60 1.14
C TRP A 340 -22.01 -16.36 0.32
N ARG A 341 -21.06 -17.27 0.46
CA ARG A 341 -19.74 -17.18 -0.18
C ARG A 341 -19.56 -18.33 -1.16
N PRO A 342 -18.72 -18.14 -2.19
CA PRO A 342 -18.47 -19.20 -3.16
C PRO A 342 -17.88 -20.42 -2.47
N ALA A 343 -18.20 -21.61 -2.97
CA ALA A 343 -17.70 -22.86 -2.41
C ALA A 343 -16.17 -22.95 -2.49
N ALA A 344 -15.59 -22.37 -3.56
CA ALA A 344 -14.15 -22.24 -3.74
C ALA A 344 -13.77 -20.91 -4.38
N VAL A 345 -12.55 -20.48 -4.09
CA VAL A 345 -11.88 -19.37 -4.75
C VAL A 345 -10.67 -19.94 -5.49
N GLY A 346 -10.63 -19.72 -6.80
CA GLY A 346 -9.49 -20.08 -7.64
C GLY A 346 -8.42 -18.99 -7.58
N TYR A 347 -7.17 -19.41 -7.56
CA TYR A 347 -5.99 -18.57 -7.62
C TYR A 347 -5.10 -19.08 -8.74
N VAL A 348 -4.61 -18.16 -9.55
CA VAL A 348 -3.71 -18.46 -10.66
C VAL A 348 -2.46 -17.61 -10.50
N PRO A 349 -1.29 -18.22 -10.24
CA PRO A 349 -0.02 -17.50 -10.28
C PRO A 349 0.25 -16.94 -11.69
N ALA A 350 1.24 -16.06 -11.83
CA ALA A 350 1.64 -15.57 -13.14
C ALA A 350 2.32 -16.69 -13.94
N PHE A 351 2.12 -16.71 -15.26
CA PHE A 351 2.83 -17.67 -16.10
C PHE A 351 4.28 -17.22 -16.28
N LEU A 352 5.24 -18.09 -15.93
CA LEU A 352 6.67 -17.75 -15.96
C LEU A 352 7.13 -17.37 -17.37
N ASP A 353 6.70 -18.11 -18.39
CA ASP A 353 7.14 -17.93 -19.78
C ASP A 353 6.31 -16.89 -20.55
N PHE A 354 5.61 -15.99 -19.84
CA PHE A 354 4.87 -14.90 -20.46
C PHE A 354 5.75 -14.09 -21.43
N GLY A 355 5.24 -13.83 -22.64
CA GLY A 355 5.94 -13.08 -23.68
C GLY A 355 7.19 -13.76 -24.24
N ALA A 356 7.48 -15.02 -23.87
CA ALA A 356 8.49 -15.79 -24.57
C ALA A 356 7.97 -16.08 -25.99
N VAL A 357 8.79 -15.78 -27.01
CA VAL A 357 8.55 -16.22 -28.39
C VAL A 357 8.78 -17.73 -28.43
N CYS A 358 7.85 -18.50 -27.89
CA CYS A 358 7.82 -19.92 -28.11
C CYS A 358 7.25 -20.11 -29.52
N THR A 359 8.15 -20.19 -30.50
CA THR A 359 7.92 -21.00 -31.69
C THR A 359 7.20 -22.26 -31.27
N GLN A 360 6.09 -22.56 -31.94
CA GLN A 360 5.17 -23.70 -31.80
C GLN A 360 5.87 -25.06 -31.54
N ARG A 361 6.54 -25.23 -30.40
CA ARG A 361 7.10 -26.49 -29.95
C ARG A 361 6.05 -27.12 -29.07
N GLU A 362 5.67 -28.34 -29.45
CA GLU A 362 4.66 -29.18 -28.83
C GLU A 362 4.69 -29.04 -27.31
N GLU A 363 3.61 -28.46 -26.77
CA GLU A 363 3.41 -28.46 -25.32
C GLU A 363 3.28 -29.92 -24.91
N GLY A 364 4.27 -30.44 -24.18
CA GLY A 364 4.20 -31.76 -23.58
C GLY A 364 2.94 -31.92 -22.71
N PRO A 365 2.61 -33.16 -22.29
CA PRO A 365 1.40 -33.43 -21.54
C PRO A 365 1.36 -32.60 -20.25
N LYS A 366 0.34 -31.76 -20.06
CA LYS A 366 0.18 -30.94 -18.84
C LYS A 366 -0.31 -31.80 -17.68
N THR A 367 0.60 -32.30 -16.85
CA THR A 367 0.31 -33.14 -15.69
C THR A 367 0.71 -32.46 -14.38
N LEU A 368 0.37 -33.05 -13.23
CA LEU A 368 0.84 -32.53 -11.94
C LEU A 368 2.34 -32.76 -11.74
N ASP A 369 2.89 -33.80 -12.38
CA ASP A 369 4.27 -34.25 -12.21
C ASP A 369 5.26 -33.30 -12.88
N ASN A 370 4.88 -32.67 -13.99
CA ASN A 370 5.69 -31.66 -14.67
C ASN A 370 5.30 -30.22 -14.33
N LEU A 371 4.18 -29.99 -13.65
CA LEU A 371 3.81 -28.65 -13.15
C LEU A 371 4.73 -28.22 -12.01
N ARG A 372 5.23 -26.99 -12.08
CA ARG A 372 6.08 -26.35 -11.07
C ARG A 372 5.48 -25.01 -10.67
N TYR A 373 5.59 -24.72 -9.37
CA TYR A 373 5.14 -23.49 -8.75
C TYR A 373 6.33 -22.82 -8.06
N VAL A 374 6.56 -21.54 -8.35
CA VAL A 374 7.64 -20.76 -7.74
C VAL A 374 7.06 -19.83 -6.70
N ARG A 375 7.48 -20.00 -5.45
CA ARG A 375 7.01 -19.21 -4.31
C ARG A 375 8.12 -18.35 -3.75
N PHE A 376 7.87 -17.05 -3.62
CA PHE A 376 8.82 -16.15 -2.97
C PHE A 376 8.88 -16.39 -1.45
N PRO A 377 10.03 -16.09 -0.82
CA PRO A 377 10.19 -16.26 0.62
C PRO A 377 9.20 -15.39 1.39
N GLY A 378 8.63 -15.93 2.47
CA GLY A 378 7.67 -15.22 3.33
C GLY A 378 6.27 -15.07 2.75
N CYS A 379 5.98 -15.69 1.60
CA CYS A 379 4.64 -15.78 1.01
C CYS A 379 4.10 -17.22 1.13
N ASP A 380 2.80 -17.34 1.30
CA ASP A 380 2.16 -18.64 1.56
C ASP A 380 1.82 -19.40 0.27
N VAL A 381 1.56 -18.68 -0.82
CA VAL A 381 1.18 -19.24 -2.13
C VAL A 381 2.16 -18.77 -3.22
N PRO A 382 2.30 -19.53 -4.32
CA PRO A 382 3.29 -19.26 -5.37
C PRO A 382 2.94 -18.05 -6.22
N HIS A 383 3.96 -17.39 -6.77
CA HIS A 383 3.84 -16.21 -7.65
C HIS A 383 3.95 -16.56 -9.12
N TYR A 384 4.71 -17.60 -9.45
CA TYR A 384 4.81 -18.10 -10.82
C TYR A 384 4.44 -19.56 -10.91
N TYR A 385 4.04 -19.97 -12.10
CA TYR A 385 3.94 -21.37 -12.48
C TYR A 385 4.51 -21.59 -13.88
N PHE A 386 4.94 -22.82 -14.14
CA PHE A 386 5.36 -23.30 -15.46
C PHE A 386 5.27 -24.82 -15.52
N TRP A 387 5.25 -25.37 -16.73
CA TRP A 387 5.39 -26.82 -16.94
C TRP A 387 6.81 -27.11 -17.42
N VAL A 388 7.47 -28.04 -16.74
CA VAL A 388 8.74 -28.63 -17.17
C VAL A 388 8.48 -29.45 -18.43
N ARG A 389 9.39 -29.35 -19.40
CA ARG A 389 9.34 -30.14 -20.62
C ARG A 389 10.16 -31.41 -20.39
N ASP A 390 9.70 -32.55 -20.88
CA ASP A 390 10.32 -33.87 -20.66
C ASP A 390 11.75 -34.04 -21.25
N ALA A 391 12.39 -32.95 -21.71
CA ALA A 391 13.71 -32.93 -22.32
C ALA A 391 14.67 -31.88 -21.72
N GLU A 392 14.36 -31.32 -20.53
CA GLU A 392 15.22 -30.35 -19.83
C GLU A 392 15.75 -30.83 -18.47
#